data_AF-A0A2G2ZWU7-F1
#
_entry.id   AF-A0A2G2ZWU7-F1
#
_cell.length_a   1.000
_cell.length_b   1.000
_cell.length_c   1.000
_cell.angle_alpha   90.00
_cell.angle_beta   90.00
_cell.angle_gamma   90.00
#
_symmetry.space_group_name_H-M   'P 1'
#
loop_
_entity.id
_entity.type
_entity.pdbx_description
1 polymer ?
#
loop_
_entity_poly.entity_id
_entity_poly.type
_entity_poly.pdbx_seq_one_letter_code
_entity_poly.pdbx_strand_id
1 'polypeptide(L)'
;MDKKGVHSPMNAEQSIVSDRDTASPVQKITDKELSNPLMDDTLSKSIWNLKDFNGVFGVFNCQGAGWCKFGKKNLIYDCQPGTIAGIIRANDVNYLPRIAHDGWTGDAILYFYLYRDFVCLPTNASIPVTLNVREYEIFAVVPIKKMSIGSRFTLIGLVNMLNSGGAIKELKYETEEKSGLISMKVHGCGIFGAY
;
A
#
# COMPACT_ATOMS: atom_id res chain seq x y z
N MET A 1 31.06 -11.07 -4.25
CA MET A 1 30.92 -9.88 -3.39
C MET A 1 30.30 -8.82 -4.26
N ASP A 2 28.98 -8.88 -4.40
CA ASP A 2 28.26 -8.10 -5.41
C ASP A 2 27.78 -6.79 -4.81
N LYS A 3 28.11 -5.71 -5.53
CA LYS A 3 27.78 -4.33 -5.20
C LYS A 3 26.25 -4.20 -5.16
N LYS A 4 25.72 -3.77 -4.01
CA LYS A 4 24.32 -3.35 -3.87
C LYS A 4 24.04 -2.28 -4.93
N GLY A 5 23.15 -2.63 -5.87
CA GLY A 5 22.69 -1.75 -6.92
C GLY A 5 22.05 -0.51 -6.32
N VAL A 6 22.58 0.64 -6.71
CA VAL A 6 21.97 1.95 -6.48
C VAL A 6 20.74 2.01 -7.37
N HIS A 7 19.56 1.75 -6.82
CA HIS A 7 18.31 2.05 -7.49
C HIS A 7 18.02 3.54 -7.31
N SER A 8 18.53 4.35 -8.25
CA SER A 8 18.07 5.74 -8.42
C SER A 8 16.60 5.73 -8.86
N PRO A 9 15.72 6.58 -8.30
CA PRO A 9 14.37 6.78 -8.80
C PRO A 9 14.44 7.64 -10.07
N MET A 10 14.90 7.05 -11.17
CA MET A 10 14.89 7.67 -12.51
C MET A 10 13.96 6.94 -13.49
N ASN A 11 13.24 5.90 -13.04
CA ASN A 11 12.37 5.07 -13.90
C ASN A 11 10.87 5.24 -13.59
N ALA A 12 10.44 6.45 -13.21
CA ALA A 12 9.03 6.81 -13.19
C ALA A 12 8.77 7.88 -14.25
N GLU A 13 9.07 7.56 -15.51
CA GLU A 13 8.62 8.37 -16.65
C GLU A 13 7.73 7.52 -17.58
N GLN A 14 6.56 8.12 -17.86
CA GLN A 14 5.59 7.84 -18.92
C GLN A 14 4.67 6.61 -18.77
N SER A 15 3.57 6.81 -18.03
CA SER A 15 2.27 6.31 -18.48
C SER A 15 1.39 7.52 -18.84
N ILE A 16 1.45 7.93 -20.10
CA ILE A 16 0.51 8.89 -20.68
C ILE A 16 -0.80 8.11 -20.89
N VAL A 17 -1.81 8.35 -20.05
CA VAL A 17 -3.17 7.87 -20.34
C VAL A 17 -3.69 8.71 -21.51
N SER A 18 -4.06 8.05 -22.61
CA SER A 18 -4.70 8.68 -23.75
C SER A 18 -6.08 9.21 -23.37
N ASP A 19 -6.34 10.47 -23.69
CA ASP A 19 -7.66 11.09 -23.59
C ASP A 19 -8.66 10.35 -24.48
N ARG A 20 -9.43 9.44 -23.86
CA ARG A 20 -10.78 8.98 -24.19
C ARG A 20 -11.01 7.68 -23.43
N ASP A 21 -11.53 7.81 -22.21
CA ASP A 21 -12.63 6.97 -21.73
C ASP A 21 -13.07 7.48 -20.35
N THR A 22 -14.38 7.68 -20.22
CA THR A 22 -15.07 8.29 -19.09
C THR A 22 -14.81 7.55 -17.77
N ALA A 23 -14.06 8.16 -16.84
CA ALA A 23 -13.97 7.74 -15.45
C ALA A 23 -14.80 8.67 -14.55
N SER A 24 -15.67 8.07 -13.73
CA SER A 24 -16.51 8.73 -12.72
C SER A 24 -15.68 9.37 -11.59
N PRO A 25 -16.25 10.31 -10.80
CA PRO A 25 -15.48 11.41 -10.23
C PRO A 25 -14.52 10.98 -9.11
N VAL A 26 -13.24 11.31 -9.32
CA VAL A 26 -12.22 11.37 -8.28
C VAL A 26 -12.71 12.31 -7.18
N GLN A 27 -12.76 11.81 -5.95
CA GLN A 27 -13.12 12.58 -4.77
C GLN A 27 -12.20 13.81 -4.69
N LYS A 28 -12.79 15.01 -4.79
CA LYS A 28 -12.07 16.29 -4.76
C LYS A 28 -11.29 16.41 -3.45
N ILE A 29 -9.97 16.35 -3.54
CA ILE A 29 -9.06 16.79 -2.49
C ILE A 29 -9.19 18.31 -2.42
N THR A 30 -9.56 18.86 -1.26
CA THR A 30 -9.75 20.29 -1.05
C THR A 30 -8.40 21.02 -0.95
N ASP A 31 -8.36 22.28 -1.39
CA ASP A 31 -7.16 23.13 -1.59
C ASP A 31 -6.27 23.38 -0.36
N LYS A 32 -6.49 22.71 0.78
CA LYS A 32 -5.73 22.89 2.02
C LYS A 32 -4.54 21.92 2.16
N GLU A 33 -4.31 21.02 1.19
CA GLU A 33 -3.19 20.06 1.16
C GLU A 33 -2.09 20.43 0.16
N LEU A 34 -1.89 21.72 -0.13
CA LEU A 34 -0.79 22.21 -0.97
C LEU A 34 0.41 22.72 -0.15
N SER A 35 0.67 22.15 1.03
CA SER A 35 2.05 22.18 1.56
C SER A 35 2.90 21.32 0.64
N ASN A 36 4.09 21.78 0.29
CA ASN A 36 5.00 21.03 -0.58
C ASN A 36 5.51 19.84 0.24
N PRO A 37 5.08 18.58 -0.01
CA PRO A 37 5.39 17.44 0.87
C PRO A 37 6.90 17.07 0.86
N LEU A 38 7.65 17.80 0.04
CA LEU A 38 9.09 17.71 -0.22
C LEU A 38 9.91 18.61 0.72
N MET A 39 9.26 19.51 1.46
CA MET A 39 9.88 20.47 2.38
C MET A 39 9.61 20.15 3.86
N ASP A 40 8.67 19.26 4.15
CA ASP A 40 8.33 18.88 5.52
C ASP A 40 9.16 17.66 5.96
N ASP A 41 9.63 17.64 7.20
CA ASP A 41 10.35 16.50 7.83
C ASP A 41 9.41 15.33 8.16
N THR A 42 8.46 15.04 7.28
CA THR A 42 7.45 14.00 7.47
C THR A 42 7.41 13.06 6.28
N LEU A 43 7.09 11.78 6.52
CA LEU A 43 6.97 10.81 5.44
C LEU A 43 5.79 11.19 4.55
N SER A 44 6.07 11.30 3.25
CA SER A 44 5.03 11.41 2.25
C SER A 44 4.31 10.06 2.14
N LYS A 45 3.00 10.05 2.38
CA LYS A 45 2.13 8.88 2.15
C LYS A 45 1.37 9.11 0.84
N SER A 46 1.40 8.12 -0.05
CA SER A 46 0.58 8.13 -1.25
C SER A 46 -0.19 6.82 -1.36
N ILE A 47 -1.50 6.94 -1.56
CA ILE A 47 -2.41 5.80 -1.72
C ILE A 47 -2.59 5.58 -3.21
N TRP A 48 -2.20 4.39 -3.70
CA TRP A 48 -2.04 4.16 -5.14
C TRP A 48 -3.12 3.28 -5.73
N ASN A 49 -3.77 2.43 -4.94
CA ASN A 49 -4.75 1.51 -5.50
C ASN A 49 -5.81 1.09 -4.48
N LEU A 50 -7.04 1.04 -4.96
CA LEU A 50 -8.22 0.51 -4.31
C LEU A 50 -8.69 -0.71 -5.11
N LYS A 51 -8.67 -1.89 -4.49
CA LYS A 51 -9.29 -3.09 -5.04
C LYS A 51 -10.22 -3.71 -4.02
N ASP A 52 -11.05 -4.63 -4.50
CA ASP A 52 -12.13 -5.25 -3.72
C ASP A 52 -11.62 -6.10 -2.54
N PHE A 53 -10.31 -6.34 -2.43
CA PHE A 53 -9.73 -7.29 -1.46
C PHE A 53 -8.56 -6.72 -0.63
N ASN A 54 -7.96 -5.59 -1.03
CA ASN A 54 -6.87 -4.96 -0.29
C ASN A 54 -6.81 -3.45 -0.56
N GLY A 55 -6.08 -2.75 0.30
CA GLY A 55 -5.59 -1.41 -0.02
C GLY A 55 -4.09 -1.34 -0.13
N VAL A 56 -3.60 -0.43 -0.97
CA VAL A 56 -2.16 -0.25 -1.21
C VAL A 56 -1.77 1.21 -1.03
N PHE A 57 -0.76 1.44 -0.22
CA PHE A 57 -0.12 2.75 -0.09
C PHE A 57 1.39 2.61 0.00
N GLY A 58 2.10 3.64 -0.42
CA GLY A 58 3.54 3.75 -0.25
C GLY A 58 3.89 4.87 0.73
N VAL A 59 5.01 4.70 1.41
CA VAL A 59 5.64 5.72 2.23
C VAL A 59 7.02 6.02 1.66
N PHE A 60 7.37 7.30 1.56
CA PHE A 60 8.56 7.75 0.85
C PHE A 60 9.29 8.81 1.66
N ASN A 61 10.61 8.68 1.79
CA ASN A 61 11.47 9.78 2.22
C ASN A 61 11.92 10.56 0.98
N CYS A 62 11.21 11.66 0.72
CA CYS A 62 11.46 12.54 -0.42
C CYS A 62 12.22 13.83 -0.05
N GLN A 63 12.86 13.88 1.13
CA GLN A 63 13.55 15.09 1.58
C GLN A 63 14.65 15.54 0.59
N GLY A 64 14.88 16.85 0.58
CA GLY A 64 15.98 17.49 -0.13
C GLY A 64 15.78 17.67 -1.64
N ALA A 65 14.68 17.19 -2.21
CA ALA A 65 14.35 17.42 -3.62
C ALA A 65 12.91 17.92 -3.77
N GLY A 66 12.67 18.92 -4.63
CA GLY A 66 11.32 19.43 -4.89
C GLY A 66 11.04 19.72 -6.37
N TRP A 67 9.77 19.71 -6.77
CA TRP A 67 9.39 19.99 -8.17
C TRP A 67 9.24 21.50 -8.44
N CYS A 68 10.02 22.04 -9.37
CA CYS A 68 9.83 23.39 -9.88
C CYS A 68 8.80 23.40 -11.01
N LYS A 69 7.59 23.93 -10.75
CA LYS A 69 6.53 24.04 -11.76
C LYS A 69 6.93 24.87 -12.98
N PHE A 70 7.64 25.99 -12.78
CA PHE A 70 8.06 26.89 -13.86
C PHE A 70 9.16 26.30 -14.72
N GLY A 71 10.20 25.76 -14.08
CA GLY A 71 11.32 25.13 -14.78
C GLY A 71 11.04 23.71 -15.26
N LYS A 72 9.88 23.14 -14.93
CA LYS A 72 9.48 21.75 -15.16
C LYS A 72 10.62 20.76 -14.87
N LYS A 73 11.29 20.96 -13.73
CA LYS A 73 12.45 20.17 -13.32
C LYS A 73 12.45 19.94 -11.83
N ASN A 74 13.07 18.84 -11.41
CA ASN A 74 13.41 18.63 -10.02
C ASN A 74 14.55 19.57 -9.61
N LEU A 75 14.38 20.21 -8.47
CA LEU A 75 15.39 21.03 -7.80
C LEU A 75 15.85 20.28 -6.55
N ILE A 76 17.15 20.36 -6.25
CA ILE A 76 17.71 19.85 -5.01
C ILE A 76 17.89 21.05 -4.09
N TYR A 77 17.25 21.01 -2.92
CA TYR A 77 17.28 22.08 -1.92
C TYR A 77 18.19 21.71 -0.75
N ASP A 78 18.29 20.42 -0.45
CA ASP A 78 19.21 19.86 0.54
C ASP A 78 19.92 18.65 -0.05
N CYS A 79 21.25 18.70 -0.05
CA CYS A 79 22.10 17.64 -0.58
C CYS A 79 22.40 16.53 0.45
N GLN A 80 22.09 16.76 1.74
CA GLN A 80 22.34 15.83 2.84
C GLN A 80 21.17 15.74 3.82
N PRO A 81 19.96 15.39 3.35
CA PRO A 81 18.84 15.22 4.25
C PRO A 81 19.04 14.03 5.20
N GLY A 82 18.23 13.99 6.25
CA GLY A 82 18.31 12.98 7.30
C GLY A 82 17.46 11.74 7.03
N THR A 83 17.44 10.88 8.04
CA THR A 83 16.49 9.77 8.15
C THR A 83 15.18 10.29 8.76
N ILE A 84 14.03 9.90 8.20
CA ILE A 84 12.72 10.21 8.77
C ILE A 84 12.13 8.95 9.42
N ALA A 85 11.53 9.14 10.59
CA ALA A 85 10.67 8.15 11.22
C ALA A 85 9.19 8.55 11.08
N GLY A 86 8.31 7.54 10.99
CA GLY A 86 6.87 7.73 10.99
C GLY A 86 6.13 6.54 11.56
N ILE A 87 4.80 6.63 11.55
CA ILE A 87 3.92 5.55 11.99
C ILE A 87 2.93 5.18 10.90
N ILE A 88 2.61 3.89 10.85
CA ILE A 88 1.70 3.30 9.89
C ILE A 88 0.59 2.58 10.64
N ARG A 89 -0.66 2.76 10.19
CA ARG A 89 -1.86 2.10 10.71
C ARG A 89 -2.64 1.47 9.57
N ALA A 90 -3.41 0.43 9.88
CA ALA A 90 -4.38 -0.10 8.91
C ALA A 90 -5.36 1.00 8.44
N ASN A 91 -5.79 1.87 9.37
CA ASN A 91 -6.68 3.00 9.08
C ASN A 91 -6.08 4.09 8.19
N ASP A 92 -4.78 4.07 7.86
CA ASP A 92 -4.26 4.95 6.80
C ASP A 92 -4.93 4.63 5.44
N VAL A 93 -5.56 3.47 5.31
CA VAL A 93 -6.44 3.08 4.20
C VAL A 93 -7.91 3.23 4.62
N ASN A 94 -8.45 4.45 4.48
CA ASN A 94 -9.77 4.85 5.02
C ASN A 94 -10.98 4.01 4.54
N TYR A 95 -10.86 3.28 3.44
CA TYR A 95 -11.96 2.51 2.84
C TYR A 95 -11.91 1.01 3.18
N LEU A 96 -10.94 0.53 3.98
CA LEU A 96 -10.88 -0.87 4.39
C LEU A 96 -12.21 -1.42 4.92
N PRO A 97 -13.00 -0.68 5.74
CA PRO A 97 -14.29 -1.18 6.21
C PRO A 97 -15.28 -1.52 5.09
N ARG A 98 -15.14 -0.93 3.89
CA ARG A 98 -16.03 -1.18 2.74
C ARG A 98 -15.70 -2.46 1.99
N ILE A 99 -14.44 -2.89 2.04
CA ILE A 99 -13.95 -4.11 1.36
C ILE A 99 -13.75 -5.27 2.35
N ALA A 100 -13.76 -4.97 3.64
CA ALA A 100 -13.77 -5.98 4.67
C ALA A 100 -15.12 -6.70 4.69
N HIS A 101 -15.08 -7.91 5.22
CA HIS A 101 -16.25 -8.75 5.43
C HIS A 101 -17.14 -8.21 6.55
N ASP A 102 -18.41 -8.62 6.54
CA ASP A 102 -19.34 -8.35 7.64
C ASP A 102 -18.78 -8.83 8.98
N GLY A 103 -18.84 -7.94 9.97
CA GLY A 103 -18.32 -8.18 11.32
C GLY A 103 -16.81 -8.04 11.48
N TRP A 104 -16.11 -7.42 10.51
CA TRP A 104 -14.67 -7.15 10.64
C TRP A 104 -14.37 -6.30 11.87
N THR A 105 -13.40 -6.76 12.68
CA THR A 105 -13.06 -6.11 13.95
C THR A 105 -12.02 -5.01 13.81
N GLY A 106 -11.43 -4.83 12.62
CA GLY A 106 -10.34 -3.88 12.35
C GLY A 106 -8.94 -4.50 12.27
N ASP A 107 -8.81 -5.82 12.50
CA ASP A 107 -7.52 -6.51 12.40
C ASP A 107 -7.13 -6.70 10.93
N ALA A 108 -5.89 -6.35 10.56
CA ALA A 108 -5.41 -6.48 9.19
C ALA A 108 -4.03 -7.13 9.14
N ILE A 109 -3.71 -7.72 7.99
CA ILE A 109 -2.32 -7.98 7.61
C ILE A 109 -1.77 -6.73 6.95
N LEU A 110 -0.57 -6.35 7.39
CA LEU A 110 0.24 -5.34 6.73
C LEU A 110 1.43 -6.06 6.08
N TYR A 111 1.39 -6.22 4.76
CA TYR A 111 2.43 -6.87 3.98
C TYR A 111 3.39 -5.82 3.43
N PHE A 112 4.68 -6.01 3.69
CA PHE A 112 5.79 -5.17 3.26
C PHE A 112 6.26 -5.69 1.91
N TYR A 113 6.13 -4.87 0.88
CA TYR A 113 6.56 -5.26 -0.44
C TYR A 113 8.07 -5.52 -0.42
N LEU A 114 8.92 -4.53 -0.17
CA LEU A 114 10.36 -4.69 -0.34
C LEU A 114 10.97 -5.75 0.58
N TYR A 115 10.52 -5.81 1.84
CA TYR A 115 11.00 -6.84 2.79
C TYR A 115 10.45 -8.25 2.54
N ARG A 116 9.37 -8.38 1.75
CA ARG A 116 8.66 -9.66 1.50
C ARG A 116 8.23 -10.35 2.81
N ASP A 117 7.78 -9.55 3.77
CA ASP A 117 7.34 -10.01 5.08
C ASP A 117 5.99 -9.38 5.44
N PHE A 118 5.33 -9.85 6.49
CA PHE A 118 4.09 -9.29 6.96
C PHE A 118 3.97 -9.29 8.47
N VAL A 119 3.11 -8.40 8.97
CA VAL A 119 2.71 -8.38 10.37
C VAL A 119 1.19 -8.43 10.49
N CYS A 120 0.70 -9.16 11.49
CA CYS A 120 -0.68 -9.03 11.94
C CYS A 120 -0.78 -7.74 12.75
N LEU A 121 -1.55 -6.78 12.25
CA LEU A 121 -1.80 -5.49 12.88
C LEU A 121 -3.20 -5.50 13.52
N PRO A 122 -3.30 -5.54 14.86
CA PRO A 122 -4.57 -5.42 15.54
C PRO A 122 -5.24 -4.09 15.27
N THR A 123 -6.55 -4.01 15.50
CA THR A 123 -7.31 -2.77 15.41
C THR A 123 -6.66 -1.64 16.21
N ASN A 124 -6.56 -0.45 15.60
CA ASN A 124 -5.94 0.75 16.17
C ASN A 124 -4.44 0.64 16.51
N ALA A 125 -3.80 -0.49 16.23
CA ALA A 125 -2.36 -0.62 16.38
C ALA A 125 -1.62 0.14 15.26
N SER A 126 -0.37 0.49 15.55
CA SER A 126 0.53 1.11 14.58
C SER A 126 1.89 0.44 14.61
N ILE A 127 2.58 0.43 13.48
CA ILE A 127 4.00 0.08 13.40
C ILE A 127 4.85 1.33 13.18
N PRO A 128 6.03 1.41 13.79
CA PRO A 128 7.01 2.41 13.41
C PRO A 128 7.63 2.03 12.06
N VAL A 129 7.96 3.05 11.27
CA VAL A 129 8.76 2.92 10.05
C VAL A 129 9.85 3.97 10.07
N THR A 130 11.01 3.63 9.53
CA THR A 130 12.16 4.54 9.45
C THR A 130 12.78 4.39 8.07
N LEU A 131 12.95 5.50 7.37
CA LEU A 131 13.44 5.53 6.00
C LEU A 131 14.60 6.51 5.89
N ASN A 132 15.73 6.02 5.36
CA ASN A 132 16.83 6.88 4.93
C ASN A 132 16.41 7.70 3.70
N VAL A 133 17.24 8.68 3.36
CA VAL A 133 17.06 9.52 2.18
C VAL A 133 16.83 8.67 0.93
N ARG A 134 15.74 8.96 0.18
CA ARG A 134 15.34 8.25 -1.05
C ARG A 134 14.93 6.79 -0.85
N GLU A 135 14.78 6.32 0.40
CA GLU A 135 14.13 5.05 0.66
C GLU A 135 12.61 5.19 0.63
N TYR A 136 11.97 4.07 0.34
CA TYR A 136 10.53 3.93 0.34
C TYR A 136 10.14 2.52 0.79
N GLU A 137 8.88 2.35 1.13
CA GLU A 137 8.26 1.03 1.27
C GLU A 137 6.83 1.10 0.73
N ILE A 138 6.35 -0.02 0.19
CA ILE A 138 4.99 -0.17 -0.31
C ILE A 138 4.30 -1.24 0.52
N PHE A 139 3.11 -0.90 0.99
CA PHE A 139 2.32 -1.73 1.88
C PHE A 139 1.06 -2.19 1.18
N ALA A 140 0.77 -3.49 1.31
CA ALA A 140 -0.58 -4.00 1.11
C ALA A 140 -1.24 -4.20 2.47
N VAL A 141 -2.42 -3.60 2.66
CA VAL A 141 -3.25 -3.79 3.84
C VAL A 141 -4.44 -4.67 3.49
N VAL A 142 -4.57 -5.79 4.20
CA VAL A 142 -5.54 -6.82 3.88
C VAL A 142 -6.37 -7.15 5.12
N PRO A 143 -7.70 -6.93 5.13
CA PRO A 143 -8.55 -7.25 6.27
C PRO A 143 -8.50 -8.74 6.62
N ILE A 144 -8.42 -9.07 7.92
CA ILE A 144 -8.40 -10.46 8.39
C ILE A 144 -9.83 -10.95 8.70
N LYS A 145 -10.27 -12.03 8.03
CA LYS A 145 -11.55 -12.70 8.31
C LYS A 145 -11.41 -13.64 9.49
N LYS A 146 -12.31 -13.50 10.47
CA LYS A 146 -12.56 -14.51 11.51
C LYS A 146 -13.60 -15.51 10.98
N MET A 147 -13.25 -16.78 10.98
CA MET A 147 -14.12 -17.87 10.54
C MET A 147 -14.94 -18.43 11.72
N SER A 148 -16.06 -19.09 11.43
CA SER A 148 -16.94 -19.70 12.44
C SER A 148 -16.23 -20.75 13.31
N ILE A 149 -15.23 -21.43 12.74
CA ILE A 149 -14.39 -22.42 13.43
C ILE A 149 -13.28 -21.79 14.31
N GLY A 150 -13.28 -20.46 14.49
CA GLY A 150 -12.30 -19.72 15.31
C GLY A 150 -10.97 -19.42 14.62
N SER A 151 -10.73 -20.00 13.44
CA SER A 151 -9.54 -19.69 12.62
C SER A 151 -9.63 -18.29 12.01
N ARG A 152 -8.47 -17.73 11.67
CA ARG A 152 -8.34 -16.44 10.98
C ARG A 152 -7.76 -16.69 9.60
N PHE A 153 -8.28 -16.01 8.60
CA PHE A 153 -7.78 -16.13 7.23
C PHE A 153 -7.76 -14.78 6.52
N THR A 154 -6.76 -14.55 5.69
CA THR A 154 -6.81 -13.56 4.62
C THR A 154 -5.87 -13.89 3.47
N LEU A 155 -6.19 -13.37 2.28
CA LEU A 155 -5.41 -13.57 1.06
C LEU A 155 -4.66 -12.28 0.69
N ILE A 156 -3.33 -12.32 0.75
CA ILE A 156 -2.47 -11.21 0.37
C ILE A 156 -2.43 -11.05 -1.15
N GLY A 157 -2.50 -12.17 -1.88
CA GLY A 157 -2.42 -12.20 -3.34
C GLY A 157 -0.99 -12.44 -3.84
N LEU A 158 -0.64 -11.93 -5.02
CA LEU A 158 0.69 -12.12 -5.61
C LEU A 158 1.73 -11.27 -4.89
N VAL A 159 2.60 -11.92 -4.11
CA VAL A 159 3.55 -11.23 -3.19
C VAL A 159 4.63 -10.42 -3.92
N ASN A 160 4.85 -10.71 -5.21
CA ASN A 160 5.78 -9.98 -6.07
C ASN A 160 5.13 -8.82 -6.85
N MET A 161 3.81 -8.62 -6.71
CA MET A 161 3.08 -7.52 -7.34
C MET A 161 2.91 -6.35 -6.36
N LEU A 162 3.18 -5.12 -6.81
CA LEU A 162 3.00 -3.91 -5.98
C LEU A 162 1.59 -3.80 -5.40
N ASN A 163 0.59 -4.16 -6.22
CA ASN A 163 -0.76 -4.39 -5.75
C ASN A 163 -1.04 -5.88 -5.65
N SER A 164 -0.59 -6.51 -4.56
CA SER A 164 -0.68 -7.97 -4.38
C SER A 164 -2.09 -8.52 -4.57
N GLY A 165 -3.11 -7.82 -4.05
CA GLY A 165 -4.52 -8.22 -4.17
C GLY A 165 -5.15 -8.04 -5.55
N GLY A 166 -4.49 -7.35 -6.49
CA GLY A 166 -5.04 -7.13 -7.84
C GLY A 166 -5.23 -8.41 -8.67
N ALA A 167 -4.58 -9.51 -8.26
CA ALA A 167 -4.73 -10.83 -8.86
C ALA A 167 -5.98 -11.59 -8.37
N ILE A 168 -6.58 -11.17 -7.26
CA ILE A 168 -7.73 -11.84 -6.67
C ILE A 168 -8.98 -11.44 -7.46
N LYS A 169 -9.73 -12.43 -7.95
CA LYS A 169 -10.98 -12.25 -8.68
C LYS A 169 -12.20 -12.60 -7.84
N GLU A 170 -12.03 -13.54 -6.92
CA GLU A 170 -13.11 -14.02 -6.06
C GLU A 170 -12.52 -14.62 -4.80
N LEU A 171 -13.16 -14.36 -3.66
CA LEU A 171 -12.83 -14.98 -2.38
C LEU A 171 -14.14 -15.28 -1.65
N LYS A 172 -14.42 -16.56 -1.46
CA LYS A 172 -15.63 -17.08 -0.83
C LYS A 172 -15.28 -17.84 0.43
N TYR A 173 -16.03 -17.56 1.47
CA TYR A 173 -15.98 -18.26 2.75
C TYR A 173 -17.24 -19.09 2.87
N GLU A 174 -17.11 -20.40 3.02
CA GLU A 174 -18.28 -21.24 3.24
C GLU A 174 -18.81 -21.01 4.67
N THR A 175 -20.09 -20.68 4.76
CA THR A 175 -20.75 -20.34 6.02
C THR A 175 -21.50 -21.53 6.63
N GLU A 176 -21.57 -22.67 5.93
CA GLU A 176 -22.18 -23.89 6.45
C GLU A 176 -21.37 -24.43 7.62
N GLU A 177 -22.06 -24.81 8.70
CA GLU A 177 -21.46 -25.07 9.99
C GLU A 177 -20.42 -26.18 9.92
N LYS A 178 -19.14 -25.78 10.07
CA LYS A 178 -17.91 -26.57 10.30
C LYS A 178 -17.01 -26.86 9.09
N SER A 179 -17.32 -26.42 7.87
CA SER A 179 -16.46 -26.80 6.74
C SER A 179 -15.13 -26.03 6.66
N GLY A 180 -15.04 -24.83 7.25
CA GLY A 180 -13.79 -24.03 7.23
C GLY A 180 -13.27 -23.76 5.80
N LEU A 181 -14.10 -23.98 4.78
CA LEU A 181 -13.68 -24.03 3.40
C LEU A 181 -13.56 -22.60 2.86
N ILE A 182 -12.42 -22.37 2.19
CA ILE A 182 -12.13 -21.11 1.51
C ILE A 182 -11.94 -21.44 0.04
N SER A 183 -12.75 -20.81 -0.80
CA SER A 183 -12.62 -20.90 -2.26
C SER A 183 -12.11 -19.59 -2.80
N MET A 184 -11.08 -19.65 -3.64
CA MET A 184 -10.46 -18.47 -4.24
C MET A 184 -10.34 -18.63 -5.74
N LYS A 185 -10.64 -17.56 -6.47
CA LYS A 185 -10.36 -17.42 -7.89
C LYS A 185 -9.31 -16.35 -8.04
N VAL A 186 -8.19 -16.71 -8.65
CA VAL A 186 -7.06 -15.80 -8.87
C VAL A 186 -6.68 -15.78 -10.34
N HIS A 187 -6.01 -14.71 -10.75
CA HIS A 187 -5.50 -14.52 -12.11
C HIS A 187 -4.01 -14.19 -12.07
N GLY A 188 -3.25 -14.75 -13.01
CA GLY A 188 -1.79 -14.64 -13.07
C GLY A 188 -1.09 -15.87 -12.52
N CYS A 189 0.24 -15.79 -12.42
CA CYS A 189 1.10 -16.86 -11.94
C CYS A 189 2.14 -16.31 -10.96
N GLY A 190 2.66 -17.17 -10.08
CA GLY A 190 3.66 -16.81 -9.08
C GLY A 190 3.27 -17.24 -7.67
N ILE A 191 3.97 -16.69 -6.68
CA ILE A 191 3.77 -17.02 -5.27
C ILE A 191 2.58 -16.20 -4.74
N PHE A 192 1.59 -16.90 -4.21
CA PHE A 192 0.46 -16.29 -3.51
C PHE A 192 0.69 -16.35 -2.00
N GLY A 193 0.55 -15.20 -1.34
CA GLY A 193 0.62 -15.09 0.11
C GLY A 193 -0.77 -15.18 0.72
N ALA A 194 -0.87 -15.87 1.85
CA ALA A 194 -2.05 -15.92 2.71
C ALA A 194 -1.60 -16.03 4.18
N TYR A 195 -2.49 -15.67 5.08
CA TYR A 195 -2.35 -15.80 6.54
C TYR A 195 -3.58 -16.51 7.09
#